data_AF-A0A662Q5Z9-F1
#
_entry.id   AF-A0A662Q5Z9-F1
#
_cell.length_a   1.000
_cell.length_b   1.000
_cell.length_c   1.000
_cell.angle_alpha   90.00
_cell.angle_beta   90.00
_cell.angle_gamma   90.00
#
_symmetry.space_group_name_H-M   'P 1'
#
loop_
_entity.id
_entity.type
_entity.pdbx_description
1 polymer ?
#
loop_
_entity_poly.entity_id
_entity_poly.type
_entity_poly.pdbx_seq_one_letter_code
_entity_poly.pdbx_strand_id
1 'polypeptide(L)' 'EELVARSDIPFGHKLAIREIPRGEEIIKYGEVIGRATRDIEIGEHVHVHNVESLRGRGDLKKE' A
#
# COMPACT_ATOMS: atom_id res chain seq x y z
N GLU A 1 -17.88 -7.74 -6.54
CA GLU A 1 -18.17 -6.30 -6.49
C GLU A 1 -17.37 -5.59 -7.57
N GLU A 2 -17.88 -4.48 -8.09
CA GLU A 2 -17.18 -3.64 -9.05
C GLU A 2 -16.29 -2.64 -8.31
N LEU A 3 -15.10 -2.37 -8.84
CA LEU A 3 -14.12 -1.47 -8.21
C LEU A 3 -13.62 -0.47 -9.24
N VAL A 4 -13.71 0.82 -8.92
CA VAL A 4 -13.40 1.92 -9.84
C VAL A 4 -12.03 2.50 -9.48
N ALA A 5 -11.15 2.62 -10.47
CA ALA A 5 -9.88 3.30 -10.28
C ALA A 5 -10.08 4.82 -10.18
N ARG A 6 -9.41 5.46 -9.23
CA ARG A 6 -9.52 6.92 -9.00
C ARG A 6 -8.58 7.75 -9.87
N SER A 7 -7.62 7.09 -10.51
CA SER A 7 -6.59 7.69 -11.36
C SER A 7 -6.04 6.64 -12.32
N ASP A 8 -5.22 7.06 -13.27
CA ASP A 8 -4.44 6.14 -14.09
C ASP A 8 -3.53 5.27 -13.22
N ILE A 9 -3.49 3.97 -13.52
CA ILE A 9 -2.65 3.00 -12.84
C ILE A 9 -1.82 2.28 -13.89
N PRO A 10 -0.49 2.48 -13.90
CA PRO A 10 0.40 1.80 -14.83
C PRO A 10 0.29 0.27 -14.74
N PHE A 11 0.51 -0.42 -15.86
CA PHE A 11 0.56 -1.88 -15.90
C PHE A 11 1.57 -2.43 -14.88
N GLY A 12 1.17 -3.45 -14.12
CA GLY A 12 1.98 -4.08 -13.08
C GLY A 12 1.96 -3.36 -11.72
N HIS A 13 1.34 -2.18 -11.62
CA HIS A 13 1.13 -1.50 -10.33
C HIS A 13 -0.08 -2.07 -9.58
N LYS A 14 -0.21 -1.68 -8.31
CA LYS A 14 -1.25 -2.20 -7.41
C LYS A 14 -2.39 -1.18 -7.30
N LEU A 15 -3.59 -1.70 -7.05
CA LEU A 15 -4.83 -0.96 -6.78
C LEU A 15 -5.31 -1.34 -5.37
N ALA A 16 -5.74 -0.37 -4.58
CA ALA A 16 -6.32 -0.64 -3.26
C ALA A 16 -7.72 -1.26 -3.42
N ILE A 17 -7.94 -2.44 -2.82
CA ILE A 17 -9.24 -3.14 -2.85
C ILE A 17 -10.16 -2.79 -1.67
N ARG A 18 -9.65 -1.99 -0.73
CA ARG A 18 -10.34 -1.45 0.44
C ARG A 18 -9.60 -0.20 0.91
N GLU A 19 -10.18 0.53 1.85
CA GLU A 19 -9.46 1.60 2.56
C GLU A 19 -8.31 1.02 3.38
N ILE A 20 -7.17 1.71 3.35
CA ILE A 20 -5.95 1.36 4.10
C ILE A 20 -5.48 2.63 4.84
N PRO A 21 -5.84 2.76 6.13
CA PRO A 21 -5.28 3.78 7.01
C PRO A 21 -3.75 3.85 7.00
N ARG A 22 -3.22 5.06 7.21
CA ARG A 22 -1.79 5.28 7.44
C ARG A 22 -1.27 4.35 8.54
N GLY A 23 -0.12 3.75 8.29
CA GLY A 23 0.55 2.87 9.25
C GLY A 23 0.05 1.42 9.20
N GLU A 24 -1.00 1.12 8.45
CA GLU A 24 -1.48 -0.25 8.30
C GLU A 24 -0.57 -1.07 7.38
N GLU A 25 -0.40 -2.35 7.73
CA GLU A 25 0.33 -3.31 6.92
C GLU A 25 -0.42 -3.67 5.65
N ILE A 26 0.30 -3.68 4.53
CA ILE A 26 -0.26 -4.01 3.22
C ILE A 26 0.04 -5.46 2.93
N ILE A 27 -1.02 -6.24 2.69
CA ILE A 27 -0.94 -7.67 2.44
C ILE A 27 -1.10 -7.93 0.94
N LYS A 28 -0.17 -8.71 0.38
CA LYS A 28 -0.28 -9.24 -0.98
C LYS A 28 0.21 -10.68 -0.98
N TYR A 29 -0.60 -11.59 -1.55
CA TYR A 29 -0.32 -13.03 -1.55
C TYR A 29 -0.17 -13.65 -0.15
N GLY A 30 -0.92 -13.13 0.83
CA GLY A 30 -0.87 -13.61 2.22
C GLY A 30 0.29 -13.05 3.04
N GLU A 31 1.18 -12.27 2.44
CA GLU A 31 2.38 -11.75 3.10
C GLU A 31 2.34 -10.24 3.23
N VAL A 32 2.92 -9.72 4.32
CA VAL A 32 3.15 -8.28 4.49
C VAL A 32 4.24 -7.83 3.51
N ILE A 33 3.87 -6.92 2.61
CA ILE A 33 4.81 -6.36 1.61
C ILE A 33 5.34 -4.98 2.01
N GLY A 34 4.71 -4.33 2.97
CA GLY A 34 5.03 -2.97 3.36
C GLY A 34 3.96 -2.37 4.27
N ARG A 35 4.05 -1.06 4.46
CA ARG A 35 3.14 -0.28 5.30
C ARG A 35 2.70 0.99 4.58
N ALA A 36 1.44 1.37 4.76
CA ALA A 36 0.91 2.60 4.20
C ALA A 36 1.58 3.82 4.85
N THR A 37 2.11 4.75 4.05
CA THR A 37 2.75 5.99 4.56
C THR A 37 1.76 7.14 4.74
N ARG A 38 0.57 7.00 4.17
CA ARG A 38 -0.60 7.87 4.29
C ARG A 38 -1.89 7.04 4.19
N ASP A 39 -3.04 7.65 4.42
CA ASP A 39 -4.31 7.01 4.13
C ASP A 39 -4.43 6.75 2.61
N ILE A 40 -4.89 5.56 2.25
CA ILE A 40 -5.09 5.13 0.86
C ILE A 40 -6.56 4.74 0.71
N GLU A 41 -7.27 5.44 -0.18
CA GLU A 41 -8.68 5.16 -0.44
C GLU A 41 -8.84 3.92 -1.34
N ILE A 42 -10.01 3.27 -1.27
CA ILE A 42 -10.36 2.20 -2.20
C ILE A 42 -10.27 2.71 -3.66
N GLY A 43 -9.67 1.91 -4.54
CA GLY A 43 -9.47 2.26 -5.93
C GLY A 43 -8.26 3.16 -6.21
N GLU A 44 -7.46 3.50 -5.19
CA GLU A 44 -6.26 4.32 -5.37
C GLU A 44 -5.06 3.51 -5.87
N HIS A 45 -4.14 4.18 -6.58
CA HIS A 45 -2.87 3.63 -7.03
C HIS A 45 -1.93 3.36 -5.85
N VAL A 46 -1.53 2.10 -5.63
CA VAL A 46 -0.66 1.70 -4.51
C VAL A 46 0.77 1.42 -4.99
N HIS A 47 1.71 2.29 -4.61
CA HIS A 47 3.11 2.21 -5.03
C HIS A 47 4.04 2.91 -4.02
N VAL A 48 5.32 3.09 -4.38
CA VAL A 48 6.35 3.61 -3.45
C VAL A 48 6.08 5.01 -2.89
N HIS A 49 5.16 5.78 -3.50
CA HIS A 49 4.80 7.11 -3.01
C HIS A 49 3.85 7.07 -1.80
N ASN A 50 3.06 6.00 -1.63
CA ASN A 50 2.13 5.81 -0.52
C ASN A 50 2.39 4.52 0.29
N VAL A 51 3.45 3.78 -0.04
CA VAL A 51 3.86 2.54 0.64
C VAL A 51 5.36 2.52 0.87
N GLU A 52 5.76 2.21 2.09
CA GLU A 52 7.14 1.92 2.43
C GLU A 52 7.36 0.41 2.61
N SER A 53 8.54 -0.08 2.20
CA SER A 53 8.97 -1.44 2.52
C SER A 53 9.33 -1.54 4.01
N LEU A 54 8.89 -2.61 4.66
CA LEU A 54 9.31 -2.97 6.02
C LEU A 54 10.56 -3.87 6.04
N ARG A 55 10.96 -4.41 4.88
CA ARG A 55 12.15 -5.26 4.76
C ARG A 55 13.41 -4.41 4.68
N GLY A 56 14.45 -4.80 5.44
CA GLY A 56 15.76 -4.14 5.40
C GLY A 56 15.83 -2.79 6.13
N ARG A 57 14.87 -2.48 7.01
CA ARG A 57 14.73 -1.18 7.69
C ARG A 57 15.60 -1.04 8.95
N GLY A 58 16.91 -1.08 8.77
CA GLY A 58 17.88 -0.85 9.86
C GLY A 58 17.88 0.58 10.43
N ASP A 59 17.20 1.50 9.75
CA ASP A 59 16.97 2.89 10.15
C ASP A 59 15.84 3.05 11.17
N LEU A 60 14.92 2.09 11.26
CA LEU A 60 13.83 2.14 12.23
C LEU A 60 14.39 1.86 13.62
N LYS A 61 14.16 2.80 14.55
CA LYS A 61 14.40 2.55 15.97
C LYS A 61 13.51 1.37 16.38
N LYS A 62 14.12 0.32 16.94
CA LYS A 62 13.37 -0.69 17.68
C LYS A 62 12.89 -0.01 18.96
N GLU A 63 11.58 0.00 19.17
CA GLU A 63 11.01 0.26 20.50
C GLU A 63 11.32 -0.92 21.44
#